data_AF-M3HJY1-F1
#
_entry.id   AF-M3HJY1-F1
#
_cell.length_a   1.000
_cell.length_b   1.000
_cell.length_c   1.000
_cell.angle_alpha   90.00
_cell.angle_beta   90.00
_cell.angle_gamma   90.00
#
_symmetry.space_group_name_H-M   'P 1'
#
loop_
_entity.id
_entity.type
_entity.pdbx_description
1 polymer ?
#
loop_
_entity_poly.entity_id
_entity_poly.type
_entity_poly.pdbx_seq_one_letter_code
_entity_poly.pdbx_strand_id
1 'polypeptide(L)'
;MEYSKSIQLISSFDLVLLGLGEDGHIASLFPGMNLSEEKDTIEIYDSPKPPKERISLSLRKINSSDCILIIAKGRKKKEIIERIKMGETLPVTSLFPKKSIELCYFYD
;
A
#
# COMPACT_ATOMS: atom_id res chain seq x y z
N MET A 1 11.95 15.65 2.12
CA MET A 1 12.33 16.00 3.52
C MET A 1 11.20 16.62 4.35
N GLU A 2 10.38 17.54 3.82
CA GLU A 2 9.25 18.15 4.56
C GLU A 2 8.11 17.16 4.86
N TYR A 3 7.75 16.32 3.88
CA TYR A 3 6.73 15.28 4.07
C TYR A 3 7.10 14.33 5.20
N SER A 4 8.32 13.78 5.19
CA SER A 4 8.81 12.88 6.25
C SER A 4 8.71 13.50 7.64
N LYS A 5 9.10 14.78 7.79
CA LYS A 5 8.98 15.51 9.08
C LYS A 5 7.52 15.61 9.55
N SER A 6 6.60 15.88 8.63
CA SER A 6 5.16 15.96 8.96
C SER A 6 4.60 14.60 9.40
N ILE A 7 5.01 13.52 8.72
CA ILE A 7 4.57 12.16 9.03
C ILE A 7 5.17 11.65 10.35
N GLN A 8 6.40 12.02 10.69
CA GLN A 8 7.05 11.66 11.96
C GLN A 8 6.30 12.18 13.19
N LEU A 9 5.60 13.32 13.08
CA LEU A 9 4.79 13.89 14.17
C LEU A 9 3.47 13.13 14.39
N ILE A 10 3.06 12.27 13.46
CA ILE A 10 1.82 11.51 13.53
C ILE A 10 2.15 10.11 14.06
N SER A 11 1.65 9.71 15.21
CA SER A 11 1.90 8.35 15.74
C SER A 11 1.16 7.28 14.92
N SER A 12 -0.12 7.52 14.62
CA SER A 12 -0.99 6.64 13.85
C SER A 12 -2.07 7.41 13.09
N PHE A 13 -2.63 6.76 12.08
CA PHE A 13 -3.80 7.24 11.36
C PHE A 13 -5.04 6.46 11.80
N ASP A 14 -6.19 7.14 11.87
CA ASP A 14 -7.46 6.44 12.11
C ASP A 14 -7.85 5.58 10.90
N LEU A 15 -7.61 6.08 9.69
CA LEU A 15 -7.94 5.42 8.44
C LEU A 15 -6.86 5.70 7.39
N VAL A 16 -6.43 4.66 6.67
CA VAL A 16 -5.64 4.79 5.44
C VAL A 16 -6.45 4.27 4.25
N LEU A 17 -6.59 5.11 3.23
CA LEU A 17 -7.26 4.77 1.98
C LEU A 17 -6.22 4.39 0.92
N LEU A 18 -6.36 3.20 0.33
CA LEU A 18 -5.44 2.69 -0.68
C LEU A 18 -6.16 2.32 -1.97
N GLY A 19 -5.48 2.57 -3.09
CA GLY A 19 -5.76 1.88 -4.35
C GLY A 19 -5.01 0.54 -4.43
N LEU A 20 -5.43 -0.34 -5.34
CA LEU A 20 -4.79 -1.62 -5.61
C LEU A 20 -4.25 -1.67 -7.04
N GLY A 21 -2.96 -1.94 -7.22
CA GLY A 21 -2.35 -2.25 -8.51
C GLY A 21 -2.76 -3.61 -9.08
N GLU A 22 -2.71 -3.79 -10.41
CA GLU A 22 -2.92 -5.10 -11.07
C GLU A 22 -1.83 -6.14 -10.73
N ASP A 23 -0.73 -5.67 -10.18
CA ASP A 23 0.44 -6.39 -9.67
C ASP A 23 0.44 -6.50 -8.14
N GLY A 24 -0.59 -6.00 -7.45
CA GLY A 24 -0.69 -6.07 -5.99
C GLY A 24 0.05 -4.96 -5.24
N HIS A 25 0.59 -3.96 -5.96
CA HIS A 25 1.16 -2.77 -5.31
C HIS A 25 0.08 -1.96 -4.60
N ILE A 26 0.48 -1.32 -3.51
CA ILE A 26 -0.29 -0.33 -2.76
C ILE A 26 0.59 0.89 -2.51
N ALA A 27 0.00 2.09 -2.45
CA ALA A 27 0.76 3.33 -2.47
C ALA A 27 1.82 3.30 -3.60
N SER A 28 3.11 3.39 -3.29
CA SER A 28 4.18 3.08 -4.25
C SER A 28 5.04 1.88 -3.83
N LEU A 29 4.50 0.96 -3.03
CA LEU A 29 5.17 -0.28 -2.63
C LEU A 29 4.92 -1.37 -3.66
N PHE A 30 5.92 -1.69 -4.47
CA PHE A 30 5.82 -2.65 -5.57
C PHE A 30 6.32 -4.05 -5.17
N PRO A 31 5.83 -5.12 -5.83
CA PRO A 31 6.37 -6.46 -5.65
C PRO A 31 7.88 -6.52 -5.86
N GLY A 32 8.57 -7.33 -5.07
CA GLY A 32 10.04 -7.49 -5.12
C GLY A 32 10.83 -6.42 -4.37
N MET A 33 10.20 -5.35 -3.87
CA MET A 33 10.85 -4.39 -2.98
C MET A 33 11.06 -4.98 -1.58
N ASN A 34 12.12 -4.53 -0.89
CA ASN A 34 12.23 -4.76 0.54
C ASN A 34 11.23 -3.85 1.28
N LEU A 35 10.23 -4.46 1.93
CA LEU A 35 9.19 -3.73 2.67
C LEU A 35 9.53 -3.54 4.17
N SER A 36 10.68 -4.03 4.64
CA SER A 36 11.10 -3.96 6.05
C SER A 36 11.76 -2.62 6.43
N GLU A 37 11.48 -1.54 5.71
CA GLU A 37 12.07 -0.22 5.96
C GLU A 37 11.56 0.36 7.29
N GLU A 38 12.49 0.85 8.12
CA GLU A 38 12.16 1.39 9.45
C GLU A 38 11.69 2.84 9.37
N LYS A 39 12.04 3.58 8.31
CA LYS A 39 11.58 4.95 8.08
C LYS A 39 10.07 5.01 7.89
N ASP A 40 9.48 6.16 8.22
CA ASP A 40 8.05 6.41 8.04
C ASP A 40 7.65 6.69 6.58
N THR A 41 8.60 7.15 5.77
CA THR A 41 8.43 7.47 4.36
C THR A 41 9.58 6.91 3.54
N ILE A 42 9.32 6.63 2.27
CA ILE A 42 10.29 6.12 1.32
C ILE A 42 10.31 6.97 0.05
N GLU A 43 11.50 7.09 -0.53
CA GLU A 43 11.74 7.70 -1.83
C GLU A 43 12.01 6.57 -2.82
N ILE A 44 11.37 6.64 -3.98
CA ILE A 44 11.51 5.64 -5.04
C ILE A 44 11.94 6.39 -6.28
N TYR A 45 13.12 6.07 -6.80
CA TYR A 45 13.69 6.76 -7.95
C TYR A 45 13.47 6.01 -9.27
N ASP A 46 13.24 4.68 -9.22
CA ASP A 46 13.03 3.84 -10.40
C ASP A 46 11.79 2.96 -10.27
N SER A 47 10.61 3.59 -10.16
CA SER A 47 9.34 2.84 -10.15
C SER A 47 9.17 2.03 -11.44
N PRO A 48 8.65 0.78 -11.38
CA PRO A 48 8.34 0.01 -12.59
C PRO A 48 7.19 0.63 -13.41
N LYS A 49 6.48 1.63 -12.86
CA LYS A 49 5.34 2.31 -13.51
C LYS A 49 5.57 3.82 -13.56
N PRO A 50 5.27 4.52 -14.67
CA PRO A 50 5.47 5.96 -14.76
C PRO A 50 4.52 6.74 -13.83
N PRO A 51 4.93 7.91 -13.31
CA PRO A 51 6.30 8.46 -13.34
C PRO A 51 7.27 7.64 -12.45
N LYS A 52 8.57 7.68 -12.80
CA LYS A 52 9.64 6.90 -12.15
C LYS A 52 9.88 7.30 -10.71
N GLU A 53 9.91 8.60 -10.45
CA GLU A 53 10.16 9.16 -9.13
C GLU A 53 8.88 9.31 -8.31
N ARG A 54 8.87 8.79 -7.09
CA ARG A 54 7.72 8.78 -6.18
C ARG A 54 8.16 8.95 -4.73
N ILE A 55 7.28 9.53 -3.93
CA ILE A 55 7.36 9.52 -2.47
C ILE A 55 6.18 8.68 -1.97
N SER A 56 6.41 7.81 -0.99
CA SER A 56 5.36 6.96 -0.42
C SER A 56 5.51 6.88 1.10
N LEU A 57 4.41 6.58 1.79
CA LEU A 57 4.51 6.02 3.14
C LEU A 57 5.18 4.64 3.05
N SER A 58 5.94 4.29 4.08
CA SER A 58 6.46 2.93 4.23
C SER A 58 5.36 1.96 4.65
N LEU A 59 5.60 0.66 4.49
CA LEU A 59 4.67 -0.36 4.98
C LEU A 59 4.46 -0.25 6.50
N ARG A 60 5.55 -0.03 7.25
CA ARG A 60 5.51 0.19 8.71
C ARG A 60 4.55 1.32 9.07
N LYS A 61 4.63 2.45 8.36
CA LYS A 61 3.79 3.61 8.66
C LYS A 61 2.34 3.43 8.23
N ILE A 62 2.09 2.73 7.13
CA ILE A 62 0.73 2.33 6.73
C ILE A 62 0.11 1.40 7.79
N ASN A 63 0.86 0.42 8.27
CA ASN A 63 0.40 -0.53 9.29
C ASN A 63 0.28 0.07 10.70
N SER A 64 0.76 1.30 10.95
CA SER A 64 0.48 1.99 12.21
C SER A 64 -0.96 2.51 12.31
N SER A 65 -1.73 2.42 11.23
CA SER A 65 -3.13 2.83 11.18
C SER A 65 -4.08 1.89 11.94
N ASP A 66 -5.20 2.45 12.37
CA ASP A 66 -6.29 1.70 12.98
C ASP A 66 -7.02 0.86 11.92
N CYS A 67 -7.45 1.50 10.83
CA CYS A 67 -8.18 0.85 9.75
C CYS A 67 -7.54 1.11 8.39
N ILE A 68 -7.65 0.12 7.49
CA ILE A 68 -7.27 0.26 6.08
C ILE A 68 -8.46 -0.07 5.19
N LEU A 69 -8.79 0.83 4.27
CA LEU A 69 -9.77 0.60 3.22
C LEU A 69 -9.06 0.57 1.87
N ILE A 70 -9.18 -0.55 1.15
CA ILE A 70 -8.66 -0.73 -0.20
C ILE A 70 -9.83 -0.63 -1.18
N ILE A 71 -9.72 0.28 -2.15
CA ILE A 71 -10.70 0.43 -3.22
C ILE A 71 -10.08 -0.04 -4.54
N ALA A 72 -10.72 -1.02 -5.16
CA ALA A 72 -10.34 -1.56 -6.46
C ALA A 72 -11.54 -1.50 -7.42
N LYS A 73 -11.30 -1.14 -8.69
CA LYS A 73 -12.35 -1.06 -9.71
C LYS A 73 -11.89 -1.65 -11.05
N GLY A 74 -12.81 -2.35 -11.72
CA GLY A 74 -12.69 -2.79 -13.12
C GLY A 74 -12.21 -4.24 -13.29
N ARG A 75 -12.55 -4.85 -14.43
CA ARG A 75 -12.26 -6.27 -14.73
C ARG A 75 -10.78 -6.64 -14.66
N LYS A 76 -9.88 -5.70 -14.96
CA LYS A 76 -8.42 -5.93 -14.92
C LYS A 76 -7.91 -6.27 -13.51
N LYS A 77 -8.69 -5.98 -12.46
CA LYS A 77 -8.33 -6.35 -11.08
C LYS A 77 -8.65 -7.80 -10.74
N LYS A 78 -9.42 -8.52 -11.56
CA LYS A 78 -9.87 -9.88 -11.24
C LYS A 78 -8.72 -10.81 -10.89
N GLU A 79 -7.67 -10.82 -11.72
CA GLU A 79 -6.52 -11.71 -11.52
C GLU A 79 -5.80 -11.42 -10.20
N ILE A 80 -5.53 -10.14 -9.89
CA ILE A 80 -4.86 -9.79 -8.65
C ILE A 80 -5.71 -10.10 -7.42
N ILE A 81 -7.04 -9.97 -7.51
CA ILE A 81 -7.95 -10.34 -6.42
C ILE A 81 -7.88 -11.84 -6.13
N GLU A 82 -7.82 -12.69 -7.16
CA GLU A 82 -7.67 -14.13 -6.96
C GLU A 82 -6.30 -14.49 -6.35
N ARG A 83 -5.23 -13.84 -6.80
CA ARG A 83 -3.88 -14.00 -6.22
C ARG A 83 -3.82 -13.61 -4.73
N ILE A 84 -4.50 -12.52 -4.36
CA ILE A 84 -4.65 -12.11 -2.95
C ILE A 84 -5.39 -13.17 -2.14
N LYS A 85 -6.50 -13.71 -2.66
CA LYS A 85 -7.27 -14.77 -1.99
C LYS A 85 -6.47 -16.06 -1.81
N MET A 86 -5.56 -16.35 -2.73
CA MET A 86 -4.64 -17.48 -2.65
C MET A 86 -3.48 -17.25 -1.65
N GLY A 87 -3.38 -16.06 -1.06
CA GLY A 87 -2.34 -15.74 -0.08
C GLY A 87 -0.96 -15.51 -0.70
N GLU A 88 -0.90 -15.08 -1.97
CA GLU A 88 0.38 -14.73 -2.59
C GLU A 88 1.06 -13.58 -1.83
N THR A 89 2.37 -13.70 -1.63
CA THR A 89 3.19 -12.67 -0.98
C THR A 89 3.31 -11.44 -1.88
N LEU A 90 2.53 -10.40 -1.55
CA LEU A 90 2.39 -9.15 -2.30
C LEU A 90 2.44 -7.97 -1.31
N PRO A 91 2.72 -6.75 -1.78
CA PRO A 91 2.66 -5.56 -0.92
C PRO A 91 1.30 -5.41 -0.22
N VAL A 92 0.19 -5.64 -0.92
CA VAL A 92 -1.16 -5.60 -0.35
C VAL A 92 -1.42 -6.67 0.72
N THR A 93 -0.86 -7.88 0.59
CA THR A 93 -1.05 -8.96 1.58
C THR A 93 -0.13 -8.81 2.79
N SER A 94 0.82 -7.87 2.75
CA SER A 94 1.67 -7.48 3.88
C SER A 94 1.02 -6.44 4.80
N LEU A 95 -0.22 -6.02 4.50
CA LEU A 95 -0.95 -5.05 5.31
C LEU A 95 -1.48 -5.70 6.59
N PHE A 96 -1.24 -5.04 7.71
CA PHE A 96 -1.64 -5.50 9.04
C PHE A 96 -1.94 -4.28 9.94
N PRO A 97 -3.10 -3.64 9.77
CA PRO A 97 -3.52 -2.52 10.62
C PRO A 97 -3.94 -3.01 12.01
N LYS A 98 -4.09 -2.08 12.96
CA LYS A 98 -4.38 -2.40 14.35
C LYS A 98 -5.78 -2.98 14.57
N LYS A 99 -6.77 -2.63 13.74
CA LYS A 99 -8.17 -3.04 13.91
C LYS A 99 -8.70 -3.82 12.71
N SER A 100 -8.78 -3.22 11.52
CA SER A 100 -9.43 -3.88 10.38
C SER A 100 -8.84 -3.50 9.02
N ILE A 101 -8.98 -4.41 8.08
CA ILE A 101 -8.70 -4.21 6.67
C ILE A 101 -9.93 -4.61 5.86
N GLU A 102 -10.38 -3.72 4.97
CA GLU A 102 -11.49 -3.97 4.07
C GLU A 102 -11.06 -3.76 2.61
N LEU A 103 -11.49 -4.67 1.73
CA LEU A 103 -11.23 -4.61 0.30
C LEU A 103 -12.56 -4.51 -0.45
N CYS A 104 -12.87 -3.31 -0.96
CA CYS A 104 -14.03 -3.09 -1.81
C CYS A 104 -13.62 -3.23 -3.28
N TYR A 105 -14.07 -4.30 -3.92
CA TYR A 105 -13.85 -4.53 -5.35
C TYR A 105 -15.12 -4.32 -6.17
N PHE A 106 -15.12 -3.26 -7.00
CA PHE A 106 -16.19 -2.94 -7.94
C PHE A 106 -15.89 -3.57 -9.30
N TYR A 107 -16.65 -4.61 -9.66
CA TYR A 107 -16.52 -5.37 -10.89
C TYR A 107 -17.40 -4.76 -11.99
N ASP A 108 -16.83 -3.87 -12.81
CA ASP A 108 -17.46 -3.24 -13.98
C ASP A 108 -16.84 -3.80 -15.27
#